data_AF-X6L262-F1
#
_entry.id   AF-X6L262-F1
#
_cell.length_a   1.000
_cell.length_b   1.000
_cell.length_c   1.000
_cell.angle_alpha   90.00
_cell.angle_beta   90.00
_cell.angle_gamma   90.00
#
_symmetry.space_group_name_H-M   'P 1'
#
loop_
_entity.id
_entity.type
_entity.pdbx_description
1 polymer ?
#
loop_
_entity_poly.entity_id
_entity_poly.type
_entity_poly.pdbx_seq_one_letter_code
_entity_poly.pdbx_strand_id
1 'polypeptide(L)'
;MPSKSCVAVYRLPGGGGFLWGVATARDLSLDMPDQARDAMAVIDGYLQDHGLERKDIVKCEVVTTDHDRKPEFDAVWQEWMPEGYGPVRSFVESKMPEGDLVELIITAALRTDEA
;
A
#
# COMPACT_ATOMS: atom_id res chain seq x y z
N MET A 1 4.74 -6.10 -24.85
CA MET A 1 4.94 -4.89 -24.02
C MET A 1 5.31 -5.38 -22.63
N PRO A 2 6.36 -4.85 -21.97
CA PRO A 2 6.59 -5.19 -20.56
C PRO A 2 5.31 -4.87 -19.77
N SER A 3 4.97 -5.73 -18.81
CA SER A 3 3.76 -5.55 -18.00
C SER A 3 3.81 -4.21 -17.25
N LYS A 4 2.63 -3.64 -16.96
CA LYS A 4 2.48 -2.61 -15.92
C LYS A 4 3.12 -3.11 -14.61
N SER A 5 3.46 -2.18 -13.71
CA SER A 5 3.96 -2.52 -12.36
C SER A 5 3.15 -3.65 -11.74
N CYS A 6 3.83 -4.65 -11.21
CA CYS A 6 3.24 -5.82 -10.57
C CYS A 6 3.87 -6.06 -9.20
N VAL A 7 3.22 -6.88 -8.38
CA VAL A 7 3.77 -7.34 -7.10
C VAL A 7 5.10 -8.05 -7.34
N ALA A 8 6.13 -7.65 -6.59
CA ALA A 8 7.43 -8.29 -6.61
C ALA A 8 7.67 -9.00 -5.27
N VAL A 9 8.05 -10.27 -5.33
CA VAL A 9 8.33 -11.09 -4.15
C VAL A 9 9.77 -11.55 -4.19
N TYR A 10 10.51 -11.30 -3.12
CA TYR A 10 11.87 -11.79 -2.94
C TYR A 10 11.96 -12.64 -1.67
N ARG A 11 12.45 -13.87 -1.81
CA ARG A 11 12.68 -14.77 -0.67
C ARG A 11 14.16 -14.83 -0.35
N LEU A 12 14.48 -14.69 0.94
CA LEU A 12 15.86 -14.75 1.41
C LEU A 12 16.32 -16.21 1.52
N PRO A 13 17.61 -16.50 1.29
CA PRO A 13 18.18 -17.79 1.66
C PRO A 13 17.98 -18.04 3.16
N GLY A 14 17.42 -19.20 3.54
CA GLY A 14 17.15 -19.54 4.93
C GLY A 14 15.77 -19.13 5.46
N GLY A 15 14.90 -18.55 4.63
CA GLY A 15 13.50 -18.27 4.97
C GLY A 15 13.16 -16.79 5.07
N GLY A 16 11.87 -16.48 5.03
CA GLY A 16 11.37 -15.11 5.02
C GLY A 16 11.72 -14.35 3.72
N GLY A 17 11.63 -13.02 3.78
CA GLY A 17 11.87 -12.16 2.63
C GLY A 17 10.96 -10.94 2.62
N PHE A 18 10.71 -10.41 1.43
CA PHE A 18 9.94 -9.19 1.24
C PHE A 18 8.98 -9.30 0.06
N LEU A 19 7.87 -8.57 0.19
CA LEU A 19 6.91 -8.29 -0.87
C LEU A 19 6.89 -6.78 -1.10
N TRP A 20 6.96 -6.36 -2.37
CA TRP A 20 6.69 -4.99 -2.78
C TRP A 20 5.42 -4.95 -3.63
N GLY A 21 4.56 -3.99 -3.33
CA GLY A 21 3.31 -3.76 -4.05
C GLY A 21 3.10 -2.29 -4.32
N VAL A 22 2.36 -1.99 -5.38
CA VAL A 22 1.89 -0.64 -5.70
C VAL A 22 0.41 -0.69 -6.08
N ALA A 23 -0.36 0.25 -5.56
CA ALA A 23 -1.78 0.38 -5.86
C ALA A 23 -2.19 1.85 -5.99
N THR A 24 -3.00 2.11 -7.02
CA THR A 24 -3.86 3.29 -7.12
C THR A 24 -5.33 2.83 -7.05
N ALA A 25 -6.26 3.78 -6.98
CA ALA A 25 -7.67 3.46 -7.11
C ALA A 25 -7.98 2.88 -8.50
N ARG A 26 -8.94 1.98 -8.54
CA ARG A 26 -9.51 1.37 -9.75
C ARG A 26 -10.60 2.26 -10.35
N ASP A 27 -11.30 3.03 -9.52
CA ASP A 27 -12.25 4.06 -9.92
C ASP A 27 -11.70 5.46 -9.61
N LEU A 28 -11.31 6.17 -10.67
CA LEU A 28 -10.71 7.50 -10.59
C LEU A 28 -11.75 8.63 -10.48
N SER A 29 -13.05 8.32 -10.50
CA SER A 29 -14.11 9.31 -10.29
C SER A 29 -14.38 9.60 -8.81
N LEU A 30 -13.78 8.79 -7.92
CA LEU A 30 -13.92 8.88 -6.47
C LEU A 30 -13.12 10.06 -5.88
N ASP A 31 -13.51 10.46 -4.67
CA ASP A 31 -12.77 11.44 -3.87
C ASP A 31 -11.55 10.81 -3.15
N MET A 32 -10.79 11.61 -2.38
CA MET A 32 -9.57 11.11 -1.72
C MET A 32 -9.85 9.97 -0.73
N PRO A 33 -10.83 10.08 0.20
CA PRO A 33 -11.16 8.96 1.07
C PRO A 33 -11.47 7.67 0.32
N ASP A 34 -12.29 7.74 -0.73
CA ASP A 34 -12.74 6.54 -1.42
C ASP A 34 -11.69 5.98 -2.38
N GLN A 35 -10.88 6.82 -3.03
CA GLN A 35 -9.69 6.37 -3.75
C GLN A 35 -8.67 5.71 -2.82
N ALA A 36 -8.45 6.27 -1.62
CA ALA A 36 -7.55 5.69 -0.63
C ALA A 36 -8.05 4.31 -0.15
N ARG A 37 -9.36 4.18 0.14
CA ARG A 37 -9.96 2.88 0.49
C ARG A 37 -9.81 1.86 -0.62
N ASP A 38 -10.04 2.27 -1.86
CA ASP A 38 -9.96 1.37 -3.01
C ASP A 38 -8.51 0.91 -3.26
N ALA A 39 -7.53 1.81 -3.18
CA ALA A 39 -6.11 1.46 -3.25
C ALA A 39 -5.69 0.53 -2.10
N MET A 40 -6.15 0.78 -0.88
CA MET A 40 -5.91 -0.08 0.29
C MET A 40 -6.54 -1.47 0.12
N ALA A 41 -7.71 -1.57 -0.49
CA ALA A 41 -8.36 -2.85 -0.80
C ALA A 41 -7.56 -3.67 -1.84
N VAL A 42 -6.91 -3.01 -2.80
CA VAL A 42 -5.98 -3.65 -3.73
C VAL A 42 -4.74 -4.18 -2.98
N ILE A 43 -4.17 -3.38 -2.07
CA ILE A 43 -3.07 -3.84 -1.20
C ILE A 43 -3.48 -5.04 -0.33
N ASP A 44 -4.68 -5.02 0.25
CA ASP A 44 -5.21 -6.15 1.02
C ASP A 44 -5.24 -7.44 0.18
N GLY A 45 -5.67 -7.34 -1.09
CA GLY A 45 -5.62 -8.45 -2.03
C GLY A 45 -4.20 -8.99 -2.23
N TYR A 46 -3.22 -8.11 -2.47
CA TYR A 46 -1.82 -8.53 -2.62
C TYR A 46 -1.28 -9.25 -1.39
N LEU A 47 -1.61 -8.76 -0.19
CA LEU A 47 -1.19 -9.39 1.07
C LEU A 47 -1.84 -10.76 1.24
N GLN A 48 -3.16 -10.83 1.06
CA GLN A 48 -3.93 -12.06 1.20
C GLN A 48 -3.45 -13.16 0.23
N ASP A 49 -3.19 -12.81 -1.02
CA ASP A 49 -2.67 -13.74 -2.05
C ASP A 49 -1.32 -14.35 -1.66
N HIS A 50 -0.60 -13.74 -0.72
CA HIS A 50 0.71 -14.19 -0.22
C HIS A 50 0.68 -14.65 1.24
N GLY A 51 -0.51 -14.81 1.84
CA GLY A 51 -0.67 -15.23 3.23
C GLY A 51 -0.16 -14.21 4.26
N LEU A 52 -0.12 -12.94 3.88
CA LEU A 52 0.27 -11.81 4.72
C LEU A 52 -0.96 -11.07 5.23
N GLU A 53 -0.76 -10.32 6.29
CA GLU A 53 -1.76 -9.43 6.88
C GLU A 53 -1.24 -7.99 6.90
N ARG A 54 -2.11 -7.00 7.10
CA ARG A 54 -1.72 -5.57 7.14
C ARG A 54 -0.59 -5.27 8.12
N LYS A 55 -0.55 -5.99 9.25
CA LYS A 55 0.51 -5.88 10.27
C LYS A 55 1.91 -6.31 9.78
N ASP A 56 1.98 -7.02 8.66
CA ASP A 56 3.24 -7.46 8.07
C ASP A 56 3.83 -6.38 7.12
N ILE A 57 3.10 -5.28 6.85
CA ILE A 57 3.63 -4.10 6.17
C ILE A 57 4.64 -3.41 7.09
N VAL A 58 5.86 -3.20 6.60
CA VAL A 58 6.95 -2.55 7.35
C VAL A 58 7.25 -1.13 6.87
N LYS A 59 6.88 -0.81 5.62
CA LYS A 59 7.02 0.53 5.03
C LYS A 59 5.85 0.82 4.09
N CYS A 60 5.36 2.05 4.12
CA CYS A 60 4.42 2.57 3.13
C CYS A 60 4.85 3.97 2.66
N GLU A 61 5.01 4.14 1.36
CA GLU A 61 5.20 5.43 0.71
C GLU A 61 3.87 5.84 0.10
N VAL A 62 3.32 6.96 0.58
CA VAL A 62 2.09 7.54 0.03
C VAL A 62 2.46 8.70 -0.87
N VAL A 63 2.05 8.63 -2.14
CA VAL A 63 2.15 9.72 -3.10
C VAL A 63 0.76 10.31 -3.28
N THR A 64 0.63 11.63 -3.18
CA THR A 64 -0.65 12.35 -3.32
C THR A 64 -0.52 13.49 -4.33
N THR A 65 -1.64 13.93 -4.92
CA THR A 65 -1.69 15.16 -5.71
C THR A 65 -1.78 16.43 -4.88
N ASP A 66 -2.23 16.30 -3.62
CA ASP A 66 -2.47 17.43 -2.71
C ASP A 66 -2.08 17.02 -1.28
N HIS A 67 -1.04 17.67 -0.74
CA HIS A 67 -0.56 17.41 0.60
C HIS A 67 -1.56 17.83 1.69
N ASP A 68 -2.38 18.85 1.44
CA ASP A 68 -3.30 19.42 2.44
C ASP A 68 -4.47 18.48 2.75
N ARG A 69 -4.72 17.49 1.87
CA ARG A 69 -5.71 16.42 2.07
C ARG A 69 -5.24 15.30 3.00
N LYS A 70 -4.05 15.41 3.59
CA LYS A 70 -3.52 14.44 4.56
C LYS A 70 -4.51 14.07 5.69
N PRO A 71 -5.31 14.99 6.27
CA PRO A 71 -6.29 14.62 7.30
C PRO A 71 -7.37 13.65 6.79
N GLU A 72 -7.83 13.81 5.55
CA GLU A 72 -8.81 12.90 4.92
C GLU A 72 -8.20 11.50 4.74
N PHE A 73 -6.97 11.44 4.23
CA PHE A 73 -6.22 10.19 4.08
C PHE A 73 -5.96 9.51 5.43
N ASP A 74 -5.53 10.28 6.43
CA ASP A 74 -5.17 9.75 7.75
C ASP A 74 -6.37 9.14 8.47
N ALA A 75 -7.58 9.68 8.29
CA ALA A 75 -8.80 9.09 8.85
C ALA A 75 -9.04 7.68 8.29
N VAL A 76 -8.96 7.52 6.96
CA VAL A 76 -9.08 6.21 6.31
C VAL A 76 -7.95 5.27 6.71
N TRP A 77 -6.72 5.77 6.79
CA TRP A 77 -5.56 4.99 7.21
C TRP A 77 -5.73 4.43 8.63
N GLN A 78 -6.25 5.23 9.56
CA GLN A 78 -6.48 4.81 10.95
C GLN A 78 -7.57 3.74 11.07
N GLU A 79 -8.60 3.80 10.22
CA GLU A 79 -9.62 2.74 10.15
C GLU A 79 -9.06 1.43 9.57
N TRP A 80 -8.15 1.54 8.59
CA TRP A 80 -7.63 0.40 7.84
C TRP A 80 -6.50 -0.33 8.57
N MET A 81 -5.54 0.38 9.18
CA MET A 81 -4.42 -0.26 9.89
C MET A 81 -4.80 -0.74 11.29
N PRO A 82 -4.39 -1.96 11.69
CA PRO A 82 -4.63 -2.45 13.04
C PRO A 82 -3.80 -1.66 14.05
N GLU A 83 -4.40 -1.45 15.23
CA GLU A 83 -3.80 -0.72 16.34
C GLU A 83 -2.43 -1.30 16.73
N GLY A 84 -1.43 -0.43 16.89
CA GLY A 84 -0.08 -0.81 17.30
C GLY A 84 0.83 -1.33 16.19
N TYR A 85 0.35 -1.47 14.94
CA TYR A 85 1.12 -2.03 13.81
C TYR A 85 1.39 -1.02 12.68
N GLY A 86 1.56 0.26 13.01
CA GLY A 86 1.88 1.28 12.02
C GLY A 86 3.28 1.09 11.41
N PRO A 87 3.41 0.97 10.07
CA PRO A 87 4.71 0.95 9.39
C PRO A 87 5.40 2.31 9.41
N VAL A 88 6.68 2.34 9.02
CA VAL A 88 7.31 3.60 8.60
C VAL A 88 6.53 4.15 7.40
N ARG A 89 5.93 5.34 7.56
CA ARG A 89 5.10 5.94 6.52
C ARG A 89 5.56 7.34 6.14
N SER A 90 5.68 7.59 4.84
CA SER A 90 5.79 8.95 4.28
C SER A 90 4.48 9.34 3.58
N PHE A 91 4.24 10.65 3.46
CA PHE A 91 3.13 11.22 2.71
C PHE A 91 3.68 12.40 1.92
N VAL A 92 3.84 12.25 0.60
CA VAL A 92 4.60 13.16 -0.25
C VAL A 92 3.77 13.57 -1.45
N GLU A 93 3.80 14.86 -1.78
CA GLU A 93 3.09 15.40 -2.94
C GLU A 93 3.90 15.21 -4.24
N SER A 94 3.23 14.84 -5.33
CA SER A 94 3.80 14.76 -6.67
C SER A 94 2.75 15.06 -7.74
N LYS A 95 3.22 15.34 -8.97
CA LYS A 95 2.35 15.33 -10.15
C LYS A 95 2.04 13.89 -10.53
N MET A 96 0.75 13.56 -10.60
CA MET A 96 0.25 12.21 -10.91
C MET A 96 -0.57 12.22 -12.22
N PRO A 97 -0.85 11.04 -12.81
CA PRO A 97 -1.76 10.92 -13.95
C PRO A 97 -3.14 11.53 -13.67
N GLU A 98 -3.87 11.90 -14.73
CA GLU A 98 -5.20 12.50 -14.59
C GLU A 98 -6.17 11.56 -13.87
N GLY A 99 -6.83 12.08 -12.83
CA GLY A 99 -7.82 11.35 -12.01
C GLY A 99 -7.22 10.64 -10.80
N ASP A 100 -5.93 10.30 -10.80
CA ASP A 100 -5.28 9.74 -9.61
C ASP A 100 -5.15 10.83 -8.53
N LEU A 101 -5.62 10.53 -7.32
CA LEU A 101 -5.44 11.39 -6.15
C LEU A 101 -4.39 10.83 -5.18
N VAL A 102 -4.22 9.50 -5.15
CA VAL A 102 -3.32 8.82 -4.23
C VAL A 102 -2.77 7.52 -4.81
N GLU A 103 -1.49 7.25 -4.57
CA GLU A 103 -0.80 5.98 -4.84
C GLU A 103 -0.13 5.48 -3.57
N LEU A 104 -0.26 4.18 -3.32
CA LEU A 104 0.38 3.49 -2.20
C LEU A 104 1.44 2.54 -2.72
N ILE A 105 2.68 2.70 -2.25
CA ILE A 105 3.77 1.76 -2.47
C ILE A 105 4.11 1.14 -1.12
N ILE A 106 4.06 -0.18 -1.02
CA ILE A 106 4.29 -0.89 0.23
C ILE A 106 5.48 -1.83 0.14
N THR A 107 6.14 -2.02 1.29
CA THR A 107 7.01 -3.16 1.55
C THR A 107 6.42 -3.96 2.71
N ALA A 108 6.22 -5.25 2.53
CA ALA A 108 5.81 -6.18 3.57
C ALA A 108 6.87 -7.25 3.80
N ALA A 109 7.01 -7.70 5.04
CA ALA A 109 7.91 -8.79 5.40
C ALA A 109 7.19 -10.13 5.20
N LEU A 110 7.84 -11.06 4.50
CA LEU A 110 7.37 -12.44 4.43
C LEU A 110 7.72 -13.15 5.73
N ARG A 111 6.76 -13.92 6.25
CA ARG A 111 6.98 -14.79 7.39
C ARG A 111 8.03 -15.86 7.04
N THR A 112 8.89 -16.19 7.99
CA THR A 112 9.66 -17.42 7.90
C THR A 112 8.69 -18.57 8.11
N ASP A 113 8.77 -19.61 7.28
CA ASP A 113 8.12 -20.87 7.63
C ASP A 113 8.67 -21.28 9.01
N GLU A 114 7.80 -21.42 10.02
CA GLU A 114 8.23 -21.96 11.31
C GLU A 114 8.85 -23.34 11.05
N ALA A 115 10.09 -23.54 11.51
CA ALA A 115 10.77 -24.82 11.48
C ALA A 115 10.12 -25.82 12.45
#